data_AF-A0A0T1WL94-F1
#
_entry.id   AF-A0A0T1WL94-F1
#
_cell.length_a   1.000
_cell.length_b   1.000
_cell.length_c   1.000
_cell.angle_alpha   90.00
_cell.angle_beta   90.00
_cell.angle_gamma   90.00
#
_symmetry.space_group_name_H-M   'P 1'
#
loop_
_entity.id
_entity.type
_entity.pdbx_description
1 polymer ?
#
loop_
_entity_poly.entity_id
_entity_poly.type
_entity_poly.pdbx_seq_one_letter_code
_entity_poly.pdbx_strand_id
1 'polypeptide(L)'
;MVGALAAVIVCVTAGPAVHAEPLTPLTPGELQYLDQLRKVFAIKHDPAAFRSDGELLTRGRFVCDKRAVGQVGSDATFQSPAIIQLALIYLCP
;
A
#
# COMPACT_ATOMS: atom_id res chain seq x y z
N MET A 1 -21.56 -11.63 60.85
CA MET A 1 -21.64 -11.60 59.37
C MET A 1 -20.85 -10.40 58.89
N VAL A 2 -19.63 -10.61 58.39
CA VAL A 2 -18.84 -9.58 57.70
C VAL A 2 -18.25 -10.26 56.47
N GLY A 3 -18.89 -10.02 55.32
CA GLY A 3 -18.44 -10.53 54.02
C GLY A 3 -17.36 -9.60 53.48
N ALA A 4 -16.14 -10.11 53.38
CA ALA A 4 -15.05 -9.39 52.73
C ALA A 4 -15.22 -9.48 51.20
N LEU A 5 -15.51 -8.35 50.56
CA LEU A 5 -15.51 -8.19 49.11
C LEU A 5 -14.06 -8.28 48.60
N ALA A 6 -13.72 -9.37 47.92
CA ALA A 6 -12.44 -9.51 47.25
C ALA A 6 -12.45 -8.73 45.93
N ALA A 7 -11.61 -7.69 45.84
CA ALA A 7 -11.34 -6.99 44.59
C ALA A 7 -10.41 -7.83 43.72
N VAL A 8 -10.92 -8.36 42.61
CA VAL A 8 -10.09 -9.06 41.61
C VAL A 8 -9.39 -8.00 40.76
N ILE A 9 -8.10 -7.78 41.04
CA ILE A 9 -7.23 -6.97 40.20
C ILE A 9 -6.84 -7.85 39.01
N VAL A 10 -7.45 -7.60 37.85
CA VAL A 10 -7.06 -8.22 36.58
C VAL A 10 -5.77 -7.53 36.12
N CYS A 11 -4.63 -8.16 36.40
CA CYS A 11 -3.37 -7.79 35.76
C CYS A 11 -3.47 -8.17 34.28
N VAL A 12 -3.75 -7.19 33.41
CA VAL A 12 -3.61 -7.36 31.97
C VAL A 12 -2.12 -7.44 31.69
N THR A 13 -1.59 -8.67 31.62
CA THR A 13 -0.26 -8.92 31.10
C THR A 13 -0.28 -8.54 29.63
N ALA A 14 0.16 -7.31 29.32
CA ALA A 14 0.49 -6.92 27.97
C ALA A 14 1.54 -7.91 27.47
N GLY A 15 1.13 -8.81 26.58
CA GLY A 15 2.07 -9.65 25.85
C GLY A 15 3.10 -8.77 25.14
N PRO A 16 4.31 -9.27 24.87
CA PRO A 16 5.30 -8.51 24.12
C PRO A 16 4.61 -8.01 22.86
N ALA A 17 4.63 -6.69 22.65
CA ALA A 17 4.14 -6.11 21.41
C ALA A 17 4.84 -6.88 20.30
N VAL A 18 4.07 -7.69 19.56
CA VAL A 18 4.55 -8.31 18.33
C VAL A 18 4.93 -7.11 17.49
N HIS A 19 6.24 -6.87 17.41
CA HIS A 19 6.83 -5.82 16.62
C HIS A 19 6.38 -6.12 15.20
N ALA A 20 5.30 -5.48 14.76
CA ALA A 20 5.04 -5.37 13.34
C ALA A 20 6.35 -4.79 12.79
N GLU A 21 7.05 -5.55 11.95
CA GLU A 21 8.19 -5.03 11.21
C GLU A 21 7.81 -3.63 10.75
N PRO A 22 8.59 -2.58 11.08
CA PRO A 22 8.22 -1.24 10.70
C PRO A 22 8.13 -1.29 9.18
N LEU A 23 6.90 -1.18 8.66
CA LEU A 23 6.61 -1.11 7.24
C LEU A 23 7.69 -0.21 6.65
N THR A 24 8.56 -0.79 5.83
CA THR A 24 9.70 -0.06 5.25
C THR A 24 9.15 1.28 4.80
N PRO A 25 9.61 2.41 5.36
CA PRO A 25 8.94 3.67 5.14
C PRO A 25 8.87 3.89 3.64
N LEU A 26 7.63 4.01 3.12
CA LEU A 26 7.41 4.22 1.70
C LEU A 26 8.26 5.41 1.26
N THR A 27 8.93 5.25 0.14
CA THR A 27 9.71 6.34 -0.45
C THR A 27 8.77 7.51 -0.81
N PRO A 28 9.28 8.75 -0.85
CA PRO A 28 8.48 9.90 -1.28
C PRO A 28 7.82 9.71 -2.66
N GLY A 29 8.49 9.02 -3.59
CA GLY A 29 7.95 8.68 -4.90
C GLY A 29 6.78 7.71 -4.83
N GLU A 30 6.86 6.68 -3.98
CA GLU A 30 5.77 5.72 -3.76
C GLU A 30 4.54 6.37 -3.12
N LEU A 31 4.73 7.31 -2.20
CA LEU A 31 3.64 8.09 -1.61
C LEU A 31 2.94 8.98 -2.66
N GLN A 32 3.72 9.69 -3.49
CA GLN A 32 3.17 10.52 -4.56
C GLN A 32 2.44 9.68 -5.62
N TYR A 33 2.99 8.52 -5.97
CA TYR A 33 2.37 7.56 -6.86
C TYR A 33 0.99 7.11 -6.36
N LEU A 34 0.89 6.74 -5.09
CA LEU A 34 -0.38 6.29 -4.48
C LEU A 34 -1.41 7.42 -4.37
N ASP A 35 -0.98 8.63 -3.96
CA ASP A 35 -1.85 9.80 -3.88
C ASP A 35 -2.43 10.16 -5.27
N GLN A 36 -1.60 10.18 -6.31
CA GLN A 36 -2.05 10.44 -7.66
C GLN A 36 -2.95 9.34 -8.21
N LEU A 37 -2.63 8.07 -7.95
CA LEU A 37 -3.50 6.97 -8.37
C LEU A 37 -4.88 7.07 -7.75
N ARG A 38 -4.98 7.36 -6.45
CA ARG A 38 -6.27 7.56 -5.77
C ARG A 38 -7.08 8.68 -6.43
N LYS A 39 -6.45 9.82 -6.73
CA LYS A 39 -7.11 10.93 -7.43
C LYS A 39 -7.61 10.51 -8.80
N VAL A 40 -6.76 9.87 -9.61
CA VAL A 40 -7.12 9.46 -10.97
C VAL A 40 -8.21 8.39 -10.96
N PHE A 41 -8.13 7.40 -10.08
CA PHE A 41 -9.14 6.36 -9.97
C PHE A 41 -10.47 6.88 -9.45
N ALA A 42 -10.47 7.83 -8.52
CA ALA A 42 -11.68 8.51 -8.07
C ALA A 42 -12.38 9.25 -9.22
N ILE A 43 -11.61 9.93 -10.08
CA ILE A 43 -12.15 10.67 -11.24
C ILE A 43 -12.64 9.70 -12.34
N LYS A 44 -11.93 8.60 -12.56
CA LYS A 44 -12.25 7.61 -13.61
C LYS A 44 -13.28 6.57 -13.18
N HIS A 45 -13.69 6.56 -11.92
CA HIS A 45 -14.49 5.47 -11.32
C HIS A 45 -13.88 4.09 -11.61
N ASP A 46 -12.55 4.00 -11.58
CA ASP A 46 -11.83 2.76 -11.92
C ASP A 46 -11.97 1.77 -10.75
N PRO A 47 -12.36 0.50 -10.99
CA PRO A 47 -12.47 -0.50 -9.94
C PRO A 47 -11.12 -0.82 -9.28
N ALA A 48 -9.99 -0.46 -9.90
CA ALA A 48 -8.67 -0.51 -9.28
C ALA A 48 -8.52 0.44 -8.07
N ALA A 49 -9.42 1.41 -7.88
CA ALA A 49 -9.47 2.26 -6.69
C ALA A 49 -9.58 1.49 -5.38
N PHE A 50 -10.22 0.31 -5.41
CA PHE A 50 -10.45 -0.53 -4.23
C PHE A 50 -9.26 -1.44 -3.91
N ARG A 51 -8.21 -1.44 -4.73
CA ARG A 51 -7.01 -2.23 -4.46
C ARG A 51 -6.23 -1.62 -3.30
N SER A 52 -5.60 -2.49 -2.52
CA SER A 52 -4.73 -2.06 -1.43
C SER A 52 -3.51 -1.32 -1.99
N ASP A 53 -2.98 -0.36 -1.22
CA ASP A 53 -1.80 0.43 -1.59
C ASP A 53 -0.61 -0.46 -1.96
N GLY A 54 -0.41 -1.56 -1.24
CA GLY A 54 0.64 -2.55 -1.56
C GLY A 54 0.44 -3.25 -2.91
N GLU A 55 -0.79 -3.49 -3.34
CA GLU A 55 -1.06 -4.08 -4.66
C GLU A 55 -0.77 -3.06 -5.77
N LEU A 56 -1.16 -1.81 -5.57
CA LEU A 56 -0.88 -0.72 -6.51
C LEU A 56 0.64 -0.52 -6.67
N LEU A 57 1.39 -0.51 -5.57
CA LEU A 57 2.85 -0.43 -5.61
C LEU A 57 3.48 -1.62 -6.34
N THR A 58 2.98 -2.83 -6.09
CA THR A 58 3.47 -4.03 -6.79
C THR A 58 3.26 -3.93 -8.30
N ARG A 59 2.09 -3.46 -8.73
CA ARG A 59 1.78 -3.22 -10.16
C ARG A 59 2.65 -2.12 -10.76
N GLY A 60 2.89 -1.03 -10.02
CA GLY A 60 3.79 0.04 -10.45
C GLY A 60 5.24 -0.45 -10.61
N ARG A 61 5.74 -1.23 -9.64
CA ARG A 61 7.08 -1.85 -9.73
C ARG A 61 7.18 -2.83 -10.90
N PHE A 62 6.13 -3.58 -11.18
CA PHE A 62 6.08 -4.45 -12.37
C PHE A 62 6.19 -3.67 -13.68
N VAL A 63 5.55 -2.50 -13.78
CA VAL A 63 5.73 -1.60 -14.94
C VAL A 63 7.19 -1.17 -15.07
N CYS A 64 7.85 -0.86 -13.96
CA CYS A 64 9.26 -0.47 -13.97
C CYS A 64 10.19 -1.62 -14.38
N ASP A 65 9.92 -2.84 -13.94
CA ASP A 65 10.64 -4.05 -14.39
C ASP A 65 10.50 -4.26 -15.91
N LYS A 66 9.27 -4.12 -16.43
CA LYS A 66 9.01 -4.20 -17.87
C LYS A 66 9.73 -3.10 -18.65
N ARG A 67 9.74 -1.87 -18.14
CA ARG A 67 10.51 -0.78 -18.74
C ARG A 67 12.01 -1.10 -18.78
N ALA A 68 12.57 -1.71 -17.73
CA ALA A 68 13.99 -2.05 -17.67
C ALA A 68 14.41 -3.06 -18.76
N VAL A 69 13.48 -3.90 -19.23
CA VAL A 69 13.69 -4.82 -20.37
C VAL A 69 13.19 -4.25 -21.71
N GLY A 70 12.94 -2.93 -21.78
CA GLY A 70 12.52 -2.23 -22.99
C GLY A 70 11.04 -2.40 -23.37
N GLN A 71 10.21 -2.95 -22.49
CA GLN A 71 8.79 -3.18 -22.71
C GLN A 71 7.96 -2.10 -22.00
N VAL A 72 7.37 -1.18 -22.76
CA VAL A 72 6.56 -0.07 -22.22
C VAL A 72 5.19 -0.06 -22.89
N GLY A 73 4.15 0.22 -22.11
CA GLY A 73 2.79 0.39 -22.60
C GLY A 73 1.80 -0.66 -22.08
N SER A 74 0.54 -0.46 -22.42
CA SER A 74 -0.59 -1.27 -21.93
C SER A 74 -0.51 -2.71 -22.41
N ASP A 75 -0.08 -2.92 -23.66
CA ASP A 75 0.04 -4.26 -24.25
C ASP A 75 1.18 -5.09 -23.62
N ALA A 76 2.19 -4.42 -23.05
CA ALA A 76 3.33 -5.06 -22.40
C ALA A 76 3.08 -5.37 -20.91
N THR A 77 2.30 -4.53 -20.23
CA THR A 77 2.13 -4.57 -18.77
C THR A 77 0.75 -5.05 -18.34
N PHE A 78 -0.24 -5.04 -19.24
CA PHE A 78 -1.65 -5.31 -18.97
C PHE A 78 -2.21 -4.51 -17.79
N GLN A 79 -1.63 -3.33 -17.53
CA GLN A 79 -2.07 -2.42 -16.47
C GLN A 79 -2.89 -1.27 -17.05
N SER A 80 -3.70 -0.63 -16.20
CA SER A 80 -4.42 0.58 -16.59
C SER A 80 -3.43 1.68 -17.01
N PRO A 81 -3.77 2.53 -18.00
CA PRO A 81 -2.89 3.62 -18.45
C PRO A 81 -2.44 4.55 -17.33
N ALA A 82 -3.29 4.74 -16.30
CA ALA A 82 -2.96 5.51 -15.12
C ALA A 82 -1.83 4.89 -14.29
N ILE A 83 -1.86 3.56 -14.09
CA ILE A 83 -0.82 2.82 -13.37
C ILE A 83 0.51 2.94 -14.12
N ILE A 84 0.48 2.77 -15.44
CA ILE A 84 1.67 2.80 -16.28
C ILE A 84 2.31 4.19 -16.25
N GLN A 85 1.54 5.24 -16.57
CA GLN A 85 2.06 6.60 -16.62
C GLN A 85 2.58 7.06 -15.27
N LEU A 86 1.84 6.84 -14.18
CA LEU A 86 2.26 7.28 -12.86
C LEU A 86 3.46 6.48 -12.35
N ALA A 87 3.57 5.18 -12.66
CA ALA A 87 4.75 4.40 -12.30
C ALA A 87 6.01 4.92 -13.00
N LEU A 88 5.93 5.23 -14.30
CA LEU A 88 7.05 5.79 -15.06
C LEU A 88 7.45 7.19 -14.57
N ILE A 89 6.52 7.98 -14.03
CA ILE A 89 6.82 9.32 -13.52
C ILE A 89 7.43 9.28 -12.11
N TYR A 90 6.86 8.47 -11.22
CA TYR A 90 7.15 8.55 -9.78
C TYR A 90 8.01 7.40 -9.24
N LEU A 91 7.97 6.21 -9.86
CA LEU A 91 8.69 5.03 -9.40
C LEU A 91 9.96 4.75 -10.21
N CYS A 92 9.93 5.00 -11.53
CA CYS A 92 11.05 4.74 -12.43
C CYS A 92 11.15 5.79 -13.57
N PRO A 93 11.53 7.03 -13.24
CA PRO A 93 11.83 8.07 -14.24
C PRO A 93 12.92 7.64 -15.23
#